data_AF-A0AAU7ZCW5-F1
#
_entry.id   AF-A0AAU7ZCW5-F1
#
_cell.length_a   1.000
_cell.length_b   1.000
_cell.length_c   1.000
_cell.angle_alpha   90.00
_cell.angle_beta   90.00
_cell.angle_gamma   90.00
#
_symmetry.space_group_name_H-M   'P 1'
#
loop_
_entity.id
_entity.type
_entity.pdbx_description
1 polymer ?
#
loop_
_entity_poly.entity_id
_entity_poly.type
_entity_poly.pdbx_seq_one_letter_code
_entity_poly.pdbx_strand_id
1 'polypeptide(L)'
;MADGFKENAEFFTLTYESPIAVNHNVAFARIAPLLWLRAGSRGKRIDNLPAEGWAVVCAYGLLVDVDTATPFIKAVSKAKDAGVAYIVTDDDRRFQAIARRLPQGVEPVRLYESYLTNFSFANGE
;
A
#
# COMPACT_ATOMS: atom_id res chain seq x y z
N MET A 1 28.60 6.12 26.57
CA MET A 1 27.54 5.61 25.67
C MET A 1 27.35 6.64 24.59
N ALA A 2 27.98 6.42 23.43
CA ALA A 2 28.18 7.42 22.38
C ALA A 2 27.98 6.80 20.98
N ASP A 3 26.88 6.07 20.82
CA ASP A 3 26.40 5.64 19.50
C ASP A 3 24.99 6.19 19.33
N GLY A 4 24.90 7.31 18.61
CA GLY A 4 23.62 7.89 18.20
C GLY A 4 22.89 6.92 17.29
N PHE A 5 21.60 6.70 17.57
CA PHE A 5 20.75 5.88 16.71
C PHE A 5 20.75 6.47 15.29
N LYS A 6 20.76 5.59 14.27
CA LYS A 6 20.49 5.98 12.88
C LYS A 6 19.03 6.44 12.78
N GLU A 7 18.81 7.69 13.13
CA GLU A 7 17.50 8.34 13.14
C GLU A 7 17.22 8.80 11.70
N ASN A 8 16.36 8.06 11.00
CA ASN A 8 15.85 8.45 9.69
C ASN A 8 14.78 9.54 9.88
N ALA A 9 15.20 10.80 9.89
CA ALA A 9 14.30 11.95 9.85
C ALA A 9 14.07 12.36 8.39
N GLU A 10 12.97 11.92 7.79
CA GLU A 10 12.49 12.47 6.51
C GLU A 10 11.46 13.57 6.79
N PHE A 11 11.79 14.79 6.34
CA PHE A 11 10.91 15.95 6.41
C PHE A 11 10.01 15.94 5.16
N PHE A 12 8.70 15.85 5.35
CA PHE A 12 7.73 15.91 4.27
C PHE A 12 7.19 17.33 4.13
N THR A 13 7.49 18.01 3.03
CA THR A 13 6.93 19.33 2.70
C THR A 13 5.63 19.13 1.92
N LEU A 14 4.51 19.50 2.54
CA LEU A 14 3.20 19.50 1.89
C LEU A 14 3.17 20.56 0.78
N THR A 15 3.05 20.14 -0.49
CA THR A 15 2.94 21.03 -1.66
C THR A 15 1.74 20.63 -2.53
N TYR A 16 1.06 21.61 -3.12
CA TYR A 16 -0.25 21.53 -3.79
C TYR A 16 -0.08 21.74 -5.31
N GLU A 17 -0.59 20.83 -6.17
CA GLU A 17 -0.43 20.89 -7.65
C GLU A 17 -1.62 20.27 -8.45
N SER A 18 -1.72 20.64 -9.75
CA SER A 18 -2.89 20.63 -10.66
C SER A 18 -3.53 19.30 -11.09
N PRO A 19 -4.81 19.31 -11.56
CA PRO A 19 -5.58 18.13 -11.94
C PRO A 19 -5.38 17.80 -13.42
N ILE A 20 -4.35 17.03 -13.74
CA ILE A 20 -4.24 16.27 -14.99
C ILE A 20 -4.05 14.83 -14.58
N ALA A 21 -4.98 13.96 -14.99
CA ALA A 21 -4.97 12.50 -14.88
C ALA A 21 -3.78 11.98 -14.06
N VAL A 22 -3.88 12.05 -12.74
CA VAL A 22 -2.81 11.56 -11.87
C VAL A 22 -2.78 10.07 -12.11
N ASN A 23 -1.75 9.65 -12.84
CA ASN A 23 -1.46 8.25 -13.11
C ASN A 23 -1.55 7.53 -11.76
N HIS A 24 -2.37 6.48 -11.63
CA HIS A 24 -2.61 5.77 -10.36
C HIS A 24 -1.29 5.45 -9.62
N ASN A 25 -0.23 5.25 -10.41
CA ASN A 25 1.13 5.05 -9.94
C ASN A 25 1.72 6.25 -9.17
N VAL A 26 1.48 7.48 -9.63
CA VAL A 26 1.94 8.73 -9.00
C VAL A 26 1.22 9.00 -7.68
N ALA A 27 -0.10 8.76 -7.62
CA ALA A 27 -0.85 8.89 -6.37
C ALA A 27 -0.41 7.84 -5.35
N PHE A 28 -0.22 6.59 -5.79
CA PHE A 28 0.29 5.53 -4.95
C PHE A 28 1.69 5.84 -4.38
N ALA A 29 2.61 6.35 -5.21
CA ALA A 29 3.96 6.69 -4.77
C ALA A 29 4.00 7.69 -3.60
N ARG A 30 3.00 8.60 -3.50
CA ARG A 30 2.89 9.56 -2.39
C ARG A 30 2.46 8.91 -1.07
N ILE A 31 1.61 7.89 -1.12
CA ILE A 31 1.12 7.20 0.08
C ILE A 31 1.95 5.96 0.44
N ALA A 32 2.76 5.44 -0.49
CA ALA A 32 3.65 4.30 -0.27
C ALA A 32 4.51 4.40 1.00
N PRO A 33 5.12 5.56 1.34
CA PRO A 33 5.85 5.71 2.61
C PRO A 33 4.97 5.49 3.83
N LEU A 34 3.72 5.98 3.82
CA LEU A 34 2.78 5.84 4.94
C LEU A 34 2.35 4.38 5.14
N LEU A 35 2.13 3.65 4.04
CA LEU A 35 1.81 2.23 4.08
C LEU A 35 2.98 1.42 4.66
N TRP A 36 4.20 1.72 4.22
CA TRP A 36 5.39 1.06 4.76
C TRP A 36 5.64 1.40 6.24
N LEU A 37 5.44 2.66 6.63
CA LEU A 37 5.52 3.09 8.02
C LEU A 37 4.53 2.33 8.90
N ARG A 38 3.26 2.26 8.48
CA ARG A 38 2.21 1.50 9.19
C ARG A 38 2.52 0.01 9.28
N ALA A 39 3.16 -0.56 8.27
CA ALA A 39 3.62 -1.95 8.28
C ALA A 39 4.86 -2.19 9.17
N GLY A 40 5.36 -1.17 9.87
CA GLY A 40 6.48 -1.28 10.79
C GLY A 40 7.83 -0.87 10.23
N SER A 41 7.88 -0.28 9.03
CA SER A 41 9.09 0.32 8.43
C SER A 41 10.27 -0.64 8.26
N ARG A 42 9.99 -1.89 7.88
CA ARG A 42 11.01 -2.95 7.72
C ARG A 42 11.12 -3.41 6.27
N GLY A 43 12.36 -3.66 5.84
CA GLY A 43 12.64 -4.22 4.53
C GLY A 43 12.30 -3.28 3.37
N LYS A 44 12.05 -3.88 2.20
CA LYS A 44 11.75 -3.14 0.96
C LYS A 44 10.38 -2.46 1.04
N ARG A 45 10.28 -1.28 0.42
CA ARG A 45 9.03 -0.55 0.18
C ARG A 45 8.56 -0.82 -1.25
N ILE A 46 7.25 -0.88 -1.44
CA ILE A 46 6.61 -0.87 -2.75
C ILE A 46 6.40 0.60 -3.12
N ASP A 47 7.24 1.15 -3.99
CA ASP A 47 7.19 2.56 -4.41
C ASP A 47 6.19 2.82 -5.55
N ASN A 48 5.89 1.79 -6.34
CA ASN A 48 5.02 1.87 -7.51
C ASN A 48 4.01 0.71 -7.50
N LEU A 49 2.87 0.91 -8.14
CA LEU A 49 1.87 -0.15 -8.31
C LEU A 49 2.49 -1.33 -9.10
N PRO A 50 2.35 -2.56 -8.60
CA PRO A 50 2.88 -3.74 -9.27
C PRO A 50 2.14 -3.99 -10.59
N ALA A 51 2.89 -4.20 -11.67
CA ALA A 51 2.33 -4.53 -12.98
C ALA A 51 1.55 -5.86 -12.97
N GLU A 52 1.91 -6.77 -12.07
CA GLU A 52 1.23 -8.06 -11.89
C GLU A 52 -0.07 -7.95 -11.07
N GLY A 53 -0.48 -6.74 -10.67
CA GLY A 53 -1.68 -6.51 -9.89
C GLY A 53 -1.53 -6.78 -8.39
N TRP A 54 -0.40 -7.33 -7.95
CA TRP A 54 -0.09 -7.52 -6.53
C TRP A 54 1.41 -7.60 -6.28
N ALA A 55 1.82 -7.34 -5.03
CA ALA A 55 3.19 -7.55 -4.57
C ALA A 55 3.20 -7.85 -3.08
N VAL A 56 4.19 -8.61 -2.63
CA VAL A 56 4.45 -8.88 -1.21
C VAL A 56 5.91 -8.55 -0.92
N VAL A 57 6.12 -7.69 0.07
CA VAL A 57 7.44 -7.36 0.62
C VAL A 57 7.47 -7.79 2.09
N CYS A 58 8.67 -7.93 2.67
CA CYS A 58 8.90 -8.48 4.01
C CYS A 58 7.77 -8.20 5.02
N ALA A 59 7.37 -6.93 5.17
CA ALA A 59 6.43 -6.50 6.21
C ALA A 59 4.96 -6.43 5.78
N TYR A 60 4.65 -6.37 4.47
CA TYR A 60 3.28 -6.19 4.00
C TYR A 60 3.04 -6.65 2.56
N GLY A 61 1.77 -6.91 2.25
CA GLY A 61 1.28 -7.15 0.88
C GLY A 61 0.44 -5.99 0.36
N LEU A 62 0.47 -5.80 -0.96
CA LEU A 62 -0.43 -4.91 -1.70
C LEU A 62 -1.13 -5.71 -2.79
N LEU A 63 -2.46 -5.69 -2.80
CA LEU A 63 -3.31 -6.25 -3.84
C LEU A 63 -4.06 -5.11 -4.52
N VAL A 64 -3.73 -4.86 -5.78
CA VAL A 64 -4.34 -3.82 -6.62
C VAL A 64 -5.43 -4.42 -7.49
N ASP A 65 -5.16 -5.58 -8.08
CA ASP A 65 -6.12 -6.33 -8.89
C ASP A 65 -6.70 -7.50 -8.09
N VAL A 66 -7.95 -7.37 -7.68
CA VAL A 66 -8.67 -8.40 -6.89
C VAL A 66 -8.80 -9.75 -7.61
N ASP A 67 -8.72 -9.80 -8.94
CA ASP A 67 -8.76 -11.05 -9.71
C ASP A 67 -7.47 -11.86 -9.50
N THR A 68 -6.38 -11.20 -9.09
CA THR A 68 -5.09 -11.80 -8.71
C THR A 68 -4.99 -12.16 -7.22
N ALA A 69 -6.11 -12.13 -6.47
CA ALA A 69 -6.11 -12.43 -5.03
C ALA A 69 -5.54 -13.82 -4.68
N THR A 70 -5.78 -14.83 -5.53
CA THR A 70 -5.31 -16.21 -5.25
C THR A 70 -3.77 -16.33 -5.24
N PRO A 71 -3.02 -15.89 -6.26
CA PRO A 71 -1.56 -15.87 -6.20
C PRO A 71 -1.04 -14.94 -5.10
N PHE A 72 -1.69 -13.79 -4.86
CA PHE A 72 -1.35 -12.89 -3.76
C PHE A 72 -1.41 -13.57 -2.39
N ILE A 73 -2.53 -14.22 -2.04
CA ILE A 73 -2.70 -14.91 -0.76
C ILE A 73 -1.63 -15.99 -0.59
N LYS A 74 -1.33 -16.77 -1.64
CA LYS A 74 -0.27 -17.78 -1.61
C LYS A 74 1.11 -17.18 -1.31
N ALA A 75 1.39 -15.98 -1.81
CA ALA A 75 2.63 -15.27 -1.52
C ALA A 75 2.68 -14.72 -0.10
N VAL A 76 1.58 -14.12 0.38
CA VAL A 76 1.45 -13.65 1.77
C VAL A 76 1.63 -14.81 2.76
N SER A 77 1.04 -15.98 2.50
CA SER A 77 1.22 -17.17 3.35
C SER A 77 2.67 -17.68 3.42
N LYS A 78 3.52 -17.34 2.45
CA LYS A 78 4.95 -17.68 2.47
C LYS A 78 5.79 -16.62 3.18
N ALA A 79 5.29 -15.38 3.28
CA ALA A 79 5.94 -14.27 3.94
C ALA A 79 5.63 -14.30 5.44
N LYS A 80 6.51 -14.93 6.23
CA LYS A 80 6.33 -15.11 7.68
C LYS A 80 6.26 -13.80 8.47
N ASP A 81 6.85 -12.73 7.93
CA ASP A 81 6.95 -11.43 8.59
C ASP A 81 5.90 -10.42 8.11
N ALA A 82 5.06 -10.79 7.13
CA ALA A 82 4.06 -9.89 6.60
C ALA A 82 2.89 -9.78 7.59
N GLY A 83 2.75 -8.62 8.25
CA GLY A 83 1.70 -8.38 9.24
C GLY A 83 0.45 -7.70 8.67
N VAL A 84 0.54 -7.11 7.48
CA VAL A 84 -0.54 -6.29 6.88
C VAL A 84 -0.73 -6.63 5.41
N ALA A 85 -1.97 -6.69 4.95
CA ALA A 85 -2.34 -6.82 3.54
C ALA A 85 -3.24 -5.65 3.13
N TYR A 86 -2.70 -4.74 2.32
CA TYR A 86 -3.47 -3.66 1.70
C TYR A 86 -4.21 -4.18 0.47
N ILE A 87 -5.52 -3.97 0.41
CA ILE A 87 -6.39 -4.42 -0.67
C ILE A 87 -7.07 -3.19 -1.27
N VAL A 88 -6.76 -2.90 -2.52
CA VAL A 88 -7.38 -1.80 -3.29
C VAL A 88 -8.70 -2.29 -3.85
N THR A 89 -9.82 -1.83 -3.30
CA THR A 89 -11.16 -2.12 -3.82
C THR A 89 -12.23 -1.20 -3.21
N ASP A 90 -13.19 -0.78 -4.02
CA ASP A 90 -14.41 -0.07 -3.66
C ASP A 90 -15.62 -1.02 -3.42
N ASP A 91 -15.44 -2.34 -3.62
CA ASP A 91 -16.43 -3.37 -3.31
C ASP A 91 -16.17 -4.03 -1.94
N ASP A 92 -17.11 -3.85 -1.01
CA ASP A 92 -17.02 -4.43 0.34
C ASP A 92 -17.11 -5.96 0.35
N ARG A 93 -17.92 -6.56 -0.54
CA ARG A 93 -18.05 -8.01 -0.61
C ARG A 93 -16.76 -8.66 -1.10
N ARG A 94 -16.11 -8.07 -2.11
CA ARG A 94 -14.80 -8.52 -2.59
C ARG A 94 -13.74 -8.39 -1.51
N PHE A 95 -13.71 -7.25 -0.80
CA PHE A 95 -12.80 -7.06 0.33
C PHE A 95 -12.99 -8.15 1.41
N GLN A 96 -14.21 -8.36 1.88
CA GLN A 96 -14.52 -9.36 2.91
C GLN A 96 -14.17 -10.79 2.46
N ALA A 97 -14.41 -11.12 1.19
CA ALA A 97 -14.06 -12.43 0.63
C ALA A 97 -12.55 -12.67 0.63
N ILE A 98 -11.74 -11.65 0.35
CA ILE A 98 -10.27 -11.74 0.35
C ILE A 98 -9.75 -11.77 1.80
N ALA A 99 -10.27 -10.88 2.66
CA ALA A 99 -9.89 -10.77 4.07
C ALA A 99 -10.03 -12.11 4.82
N ARG A 100 -11.11 -12.87 4.57
CA ARG A 100 -11.35 -14.19 5.16
C ARG A 100 -10.37 -15.28 4.73
N ARG A 101 -9.69 -15.07 3.60
CA ARG A 101 -8.74 -16.03 3.03
C ARG A 101 -7.29 -15.73 3.42
N LEU A 102 -7.03 -14.58 4.06
CA LEU A 102 -5.70 -14.24 4.52
C LEU A 102 -5.26 -15.17 5.67
N PRO A 103 -3.96 -15.45 5.78
CA PRO A 103 -3.45 -16.25 6.88
C PRO A 103 -3.62 -15.53 8.22
N GLN A 104 -3.71 -16.31 9.29
CA GLN A 104 -3.88 -15.79 10.65
C GLN A 104 -2.70 -14.88 11.02
N GLY A 105 -2.99 -13.71 11.60
CA GLY A 105 -1.98 -12.71 11.98
C GLY A 105 -1.71 -11.65 10.92
N VAL A 106 -2.32 -11.75 9.73
CA VAL A 106 -2.28 -10.70 8.71
C VAL A 106 -3.52 -9.82 8.81
N GLU A 107 -3.32 -8.53 9.09
CA GLU A 107 -4.39 -7.54 9.13
C GLU A 107 -4.79 -7.13 7.71
N PRO A 108 -6.03 -7.38 7.26
CA PRO A 108 -6.56 -6.82 6.02
C PRO A 108 -6.86 -5.33 6.19
N VAL A 109 -6.33 -4.51 5.30
CA VAL A 109 -6.60 -3.07 5.25
C VAL A 109 -7.16 -2.72 3.89
N ARG A 110 -8.32 -2.07 3.87
CA ARG A 110 -8.95 -1.62 2.65
C ARG A 110 -8.41 -0.26 2.21
N LEU A 111 -8.00 -0.17 0.96
CA LEU A 111 -7.72 1.08 0.25
C LEU A 111 -8.79 1.26 -0.82
N TYR A 112 -9.35 2.46 -0.98
CA TYR A 112 -10.30 2.68 -2.08
C TYR A 112 -9.54 3.06 -3.33
N GLU A 113 -9.90 2.46 -4.45
CA GLU A 113 -9.39 2.85 -5.77
C GLU A 113 -9.63 4.34 -6.01
N SER A 114 -10.81 4.84 -5.63
CA SER A 114 -11.14 6.25 -5.63
C SER A 114 -10.14 7.13 -4.87
N TYR A 115 -9.43 6.66 -3.84
CA TYR A 115 -8.36 7.46 -3.21
C TYR A 115 -7.06 7.45 -4.01
N LEU A 116 -6.78 6.38 -4.77
CA LEU A 116 -5.66 6.37 -5.72
C LEU A 116 -5.97 7.22 -6.96
N THR A 117 -7.25 7.36 -7.32
CA THR A 117 -7.72 8.13 -8.48
C THR A 117 -8.06 9.59 -8.16
N ASN A 118 -8.63 9.89 -6.98
CA ASN A 118 -9.17 11.21 -6.60
C ASN A 118 -8.27 12.04 -5.68
N PHE A 119 -6.95 11.84 -5.64
CA PHE A 119 -6.05 12.92 -5.19
C PHE A 119 -5.97 14.02 -6.26
N SER A 120 -7.12 14.64 -6.53
CA SER A 120 -7.35 15.70 -7.49
C SER A 120 -8.20 16.76 -6.81
N PHE A 121 -7.60 17.51 -5.89
CA PHE A 121 -8.16 18.77 -5.41
C PHE A 121 -7.07 19.83 -5.44
N ALA A 122 -7.02 20.51 -6.60
CA ALA A 122 -6.65 21.91 -6.85
C ALA A 122 -5.55 22.11 -7.90
N ASN A 123 -5.95 22.72 -9.01
CA ASN A 123 -5.40 24.00 -9.44
C ASN A 123 -6.41 24.71 -10.36
N GLY A 124 -6.57 26.01 -10.08
CA GLY A 124 -7.27 27.03 -10.87
C GLY A 124 -8.74 27.16 -10.48
N GLU A 125 -9.19 28.18 -9.74
CA GLU A 125 -8.72 29.58 -9.64
C GLU A 125 -8.12 29.99 -8.28
#